data_AF-A0A3P7NI33-F1
#
_entry.id   AF-A0A3P7NI33-F1
#
_cell.length_a   1.000
_cell.length_b   1.000
_cell.length_c   1.000
_cell.angle_alpha   90.00
_cell.angle_beta   90.00
_cell.angle_gamma   90.00
#
_symmetry.space_group_name_H-M   'P 1'
#
loop_
_entity.id
_entity.type
_entity.pdbx_description
1 polymer ?
#
loop_
_entity_poly.entity_id
_entity_poly.type
_entity_poly.pdbx_seq_one_letter_code
_entity_poly.pdbx_strand_id
1 'polypeptide(L)'
;MALMGLSEASRAQMRKMLQTKESNYMRMQRARMDESMFIRIKRLENRQLYAMKILKKQDVVRRRQLAHVQAERDILAEADSEWVVKLFFSFQDSHALYL
;
A
#
# COMPACT_ATOMS: atom_id res chain seq x y z
N MET A 1 0.13 37.15 2.98
CA MET A 1 -0.83 37.06 4.10
C MET A 1 -0.53 35.81 4.93
N ALA A 2 0.21 35.95 6.04
CA ALA A 2 0.56 34.84 6.93
C ALA A 2 -0.61 34.55 7.87
N LEU A 3 -1.40 33.52 7.58
CA LEU A 3 -2.76 33.38 8.10
C LEU A 3 -2.89 32.96 9.59
N MET A 4 -1.82 32.84 10.38
CA MET A 4 -1.98 32.34 11.77
C MET A 4 -1.10 32.93 12.89
N GLY A 5 -0.19 33.89 12.67
CA GLY A 5 0.48 34.58 13.80
C GLY A 5 1.21 33.71 14.85
N LEU A 6 1.41 32.42 14.61
CA LEU A 6 2.00 31.48 15.58
C LEU A 6 3.54 31.57 15.60
N SER A 7 4.12 31.40 16.80
CA SER A 7 5.57 31.30 17.01
C SER A 7 6.18 30.08 16.29
N GLU A 8 7.47 30.15 15.97
CA GLU A 8 8.22 29.04 15.32
C GLU A 8 8.09 27.72 16.10
N ALA A 9 8.22 27.78 17.44
CA ALA A 9 8.04 26.62 18.31
C ALA A 9 6.63 26.03 18.22
N SER A 10 5.61 26.89 18.22
CA SER A 10 4.21 26.47 18.06
C SER A 10 3.97 25.82 16.68
N ARG A 11 4.60 26.34 15.62
CA ARG A 11 4.53 25.74 14.27
C ARG A 11 5.23 24.39 14.22
N ALA A 12 6.38 24.24 14.87
CA ALA A 12 7.10 22.97 14.95
C ALA A 12 6.27 21.90 15.69
N GLN A 13 5.64 22.28 16.80
CA GLN A 13 4.75 21.39 17.55
C GLN A 13 3.50 21.02 16.74
N MET A 14 2.90 21.98 16.03
CA MET A 14 1.78 21.74 15.11
C MET A 14 2.16 20.76 13.99
N ARG A 15 3.32 20.93 13.36
CA ARG A 15 3.84 20.01 12.33
C ARG A 15 4.03 18.60 12.88
N LYS A 16 4.61 18.46 14.08
CA LYS A 16 4.81 17.17 14.75
C LYS A 16 3.47 16.48 15.05
N MET A 17 2.47 17.23 15.51
CA MET A 17 1.12 16.73 15.73
C MET A 17 0.45 16.27 14.42
N LEU A 18 0.57 17.05 13.35
CA LEU A 18 0.02 16.70 12.03
C LEU A 18 0.67 15.43 11.47
N GLN A 19 2.00 15.31 11.53
CA GLN A 19 2.71 14.08 11.14
C GLN A 19 2.26 12.86 11.93
N THR A 20 2.00 13.02 13.23
CA THR A 20 1.51 11.93 14.08
C THR A 20 0.09 11.52 13.67
N LYS A 21 -0.81 12.49 13.46
CA LYS A 21 -2.18 12.23 13.00
C LYS A 21 -2.20 11.55 11.63
N GLU A 22 -1.39 12.02 10.70
CA GLU A 22 -1.25 11.44 9.37
C GLU A 22 -0.71 10.01 9.44
N SER A 23 0.34 9.77 10.25
CA SER A 23 0.91 8.43 10.45
C SER A 23 -0.12 7.44 11.02
N ASN A 24 -0.92 7.87 12.00
CA ASN A 24 -1.97 7.06 12.59
C ASN A 24 -3.12 6.79 11.60
N TYR A 25 -3.52 7.79 10.83
CA TYR A 25 -4.51 7.63 9.77
C TYR A 25 -4.03 6.63 8.71
N MET A 26 -2.79 6.75 8.25
CA MET A 26 -2.19 5.83 7.29
C MET A 26 -2.06 4.41 7.86
N ARG A 27 -1.76 4.23 9.15
CA ARG A 27 -1.79 2.92 9.82
C ARG A 27 -3.20 2.31 9.87
N MET A 28 -4.23 3.09 10.21
CA MET A 28 -5.62 2.61 10.15
C MET A 28 -6.04 2.23 8.72
N GLN A 29 -5.56 2.95 7.71
CA GLN A 29 -5.79 2.56 6.31
C GLN A 29 -5.04 1.28 5.92
N ARG A 30 -3.85 1.02 6.48
CA ARG A 30 -3.09 -0.23 6.26
C ARG A 30 -3.72 -1.45 6.92
N ALA A 31 -4.49 -1.27 8.00
CA ALA A 31 -5.28 -2.33 8.64
C ALA A 31 -6.40 -2.90 7.75
N ARG A 32 -6.51 -2.46 6.49
CA ARG A 32 -7.47 -2.96 5.50
C ARG A 32 -6.98 -4.20 4.73
N MET A 33 -5.75 -4.65 4.96
CA MET A 33 -5.24 -5.92 4.46
C MET A 33 -5.24 -6.97 5.57
N ASP A 34 -5.72 -8.16 5.25
CA ASP A 34 -5.76 -9.29 6.17
C ASP A 34 -5.14 -10.54 5.51
N GLU A 35 -4.80 -11.55 6.32
CA GLU A 35 -4.12 -12.76 5.86
C GLU A 35 -4.88 -13.49 4.74
N SER A 36 -6.21 -13.41 4.70
CA SER A 36 -7.03 -14.06 3.66
C SER A 36 -6.82 -13.45 2.26
N MET A 37 -6.22 -12.27 2.17
CA MET A 37 -5.86 -11.63 0.90
C MET A 37 -4.62 -12.24 0.25
N PHE A 38 -3.90 -13.13 0.96
CA PHE A 38 -2.72 -13.81 0.45
C PHE A 38 -2.98 -15.31 0.38
N ILE A 39 -2.77 -15.90 -0.80
CA ILE A 39 -2.70 -17.36 -0.89
C ILE A 39 -1.27 -17.80 -0.66
N ARG A 40 -1.10 -18.76 0.25
CA ARG A 40 0.18 -19.40 0.52
C ARG A 40 0.56 -20.27 -0.70
N ILE A 41 1.45 -19.72 -1.52
CA ILE A 41 2.50 -20.41 -2.28
C ILE A 41 2.03 -21.34 -3.39
N LYS A 42 2.29 -20.94 -4.64
CA LYS A 42 2.40 -21.87 -5.78
C LYS A 42 3.87 -22.16 -6.04
N ARG A 43 4.28 -23.45 -6.04
CA ARG A 43 5.59 -23.86 -6.56
C ARG A 43 5.57 -23.68 -8.07
N LEU A 44 6.35 -22.73 -8.57
CA LEU A 44 6.69 -22.69 -9.99
C LEU A 44 7.79 -23.73 -10.26
N GLU A 45 8.04 -24.04 -11.54
CA GLU A 45 8.97 -25.09 -11.96
C GLU A 45 10.39 -24.90 -11.37
N ASN A 46 10.74 -23.65 -11.06
CA ASN A 46 12.00 -23.25 -10.42
C ASN A 46 12.12 -23.59 -8.92
N ARG A 47 11.13 -24.26 -8.30
CA ARG A 47 11.08 -24.61 -6.85
C ARG A 47 11.12 -23.41 -5.90
N GLN A 48 11.03 -22.18 -6.39
CA GLN A 48 10.98 -20.98 -5.55
C GLN A 48 9.56 -20.77 -5.02
N LEU A 49 9.47 -20.29 -3.77
CA LEU A 49 8.19 -19.97 -3.13
C LEU A 49 7.89 -18.48 -3.34
N TYR A 50 6.63 -18.18 -3.64
CA TYR A 50 6.14 -16.83 -3.86
C TYR A 50 4.90 -16.58 -3.00
N ALA A 51 4.75 -15.34 -2.53
CA ALA A 51 3.48 -14.85 -2.01
C ALA A 51 2.66 -14.31 -3.18
N MET A 52 1.36 -14.62 -3.22
CA MET A 52 0.44 -14.07 -4.22
C MET A 52 -0.65 -13.29 -3.48
N LYS A 53 -0.67 -11.97 -3.72
CA LYS A 53 -1.70 -11.07 -3.22
C LYS A 53 -2.87 -11.07 -4.19
N ILE A 54 -4.08 -11.26 -3.68
CA ILE A 54 -5.31 -11.29 -4.48
C ILE A 54 -6.23 -10.15 -4.07
N LEU A 55 -6.58 -9.31 -5.04
CA LEU A 55 -7.50 -8.19 -4.84
C LEU A 55 -8.74 -8.40 -5.72
N LYS A 56 -9.91 -8.58 -5.11
CA LYS A 56 -11.18 -8.66 -5.84
C LYS A 56 -11.51 -7.31 -6.48
N LYS A 57 -11.72 -7.28 -7.80
CA LYS A 57 -11.99 -6.04 -8.55
C LYS A 57 -13.22 -5.30 -8.01
N GLN A 58 -14.27 -6.04 -7.68
CA GLN A 58 -15.48 -5.49 -7.07
C GLN A 58 -15.19 -4.73 -5.76
N ASP A 59 -14.29 -5.27 -4.92
CA ASP A 59 -13.93 -4.66 -3.64
C ASP A 59 -13.05 -3.42 -3.84
N VAL A 60 -12.12 -3.46 -4.80
CA VAL A 60 -11.27 -2.32 -5.18
C VAL A 60 -12.14 -1.14 -5.62
N VAL A 61 -13.14 -1.39 -6.46
CA VAL A 61 -14.09 -0.36 -6.92
C VAL A 61 -14.96 0.14 -5.77
N ARG A 62 -15.60 -0.78 -5.02
CA ARG A 62 -16.49 -0.44 -3.90
C ARG A 62 -15.79 0.41 -2.84
N ARG A 63 -14.50 0.15 -2.56
CA ARG A 63 -13.68 0.88 -1.58
C ARG A 63 -12.96 2.11 -2.18
N ARG A 64 -13.17 2.42 -3.47
CA ARG A 64 -12.50 3.50 -4.21
C ARG A 64 -10.97 3.43 -4.09
N GLN A 65 -10.39 2.24 -4.24
CA GLN A 65 -8.95 1.98 -4.06
C GLN A 65 -8.16 1.86 -5.37
N LEU A 66 -8.77 2.17 -6.52
CA LEU A 66 -8.14 1.96 -7.83
C LEU A 66 -6.76 2.63 -7.94
N ALA A 67 -6.69 3.93 -7.61
CA ALA A 67 -5.45 4.69 -7.67
C ALA A 67 -4.38 4.17 -6.70
N HIS A 68 -4.77 3.72 -5.51
CA HIS A 68 -3.84 3.15 -4.54
C HIS A 68 -3.27 1.82 -5.01
N VAL A 69 -4.10 0.94 -5.58
CA VAL A 69 -3.64 -0.34 -6.13
C VAL A 69 -2.69 -0.13 -7.31
N GLN A 70 -2.98 0.86 -8.17
CA GLN A 70 -2.10 1.20 -9.28
C GLN A 70 -0.75 1.74 -8.79
N ALA A 71 -0.76 2.69 -7.85
CA ALA A 71 0.46 3.22 -7.25
C ALA A 71 1.27 2.14 -6.53
N GLU A 72 0.63 1.22 -5.80
CA GLU A 72 1.31 0.10 -5.14
C GLU A 72 2.04 -0.79 -6.16
N ARG A 73 1.36 -1.17 -7.25
CA ARG A 73 1.97 -1.96 -8.31
C ARG A 73 3.17 -1.25 -8.92
N ASP A 74 3.02 0.04 -9.24
CA ASP A 74 4.07 0.81 -9.92
C ASP A 74 5.30 0.98 -9.02
N ILE A 75 5.08 1.29 -7.72
CA ILE A 75 6.17 1.35 -6.73
C ILE A 75 6.89 0.01 -6.62
N LEU A 76 6.17 -1.11 -6.56
CA LEU A 76 6.79 -2.43 -6.43
C LEU A 76 7.49 -2.89 -7.71
N ALA A 77 7.06 -2.42 -8.88
CA ALA A 77 7.70 -2.71 -10.16
C ALA A 77 9.02 -1.95 -10.34
N GLU A 78 9.11 -0.74 -9.78
CA GLU A 78 10.31 0.12 -9.85
C GLU A 78 11.27 -0.06 -8.67
N ALA A 79 10.83 -0.71 -7.58
CA ALA A 79 11.65 -0.88 -6.38
C ALA A 79 12.88 -1.77 -6.62
N ASP A 80 14.06 -1.18 -6.47
CA ASP A 80 15.34 -1.89 -6.45
C ASP A 80 16.05 -1.66 -5.10
N SER A 81 15.59 -2.38 -4.08
CA SER A 81 16.13 -2.31 -2.73
C SER A 81 15.95 -3.63 -2.01
N GLU A 82 16.99 -4.09 -1.31
CA GLU A 82 16.94 -5.33 -0.51
C GLU A 82 15.92 -5.26 0.64
N TRP A 83 15.49 -4.06 1.02
CA TRP A 83 14.52 -3.83 2.10
C TRP A 83 13.07 -3.77 1.61
N VAL A 84 12.84 -3.83 0.30
CA VAL A 84 11.51 -3.78 -0.31
C VAL A 84 11.23 -5.13 -0.97
N VAL A 85 10.02 -5.65 -0.78
CA VAL A 85 9.61 -6.91 -1.41
C VAL A 85 9.57 -6.74 -2.93
N LYS A 86 10.13 -7.71 -3.66
CA LYS A 86 10.17 -7.69 -5.11
C LYS A 86 8.86 -8.19 -5.71
N LEU A 87 8.28 -7.40 -6.62
CA LEU A 87 7.18 -7.86 -7.47
C LEU A 87 7.76 -8.71 -8.61
N PHE A 88 7.38 -9.99 -8.66
CA PHE A 88 7.81 -10.88 -9.74
C PHE A 88 6.85 -10.87 -10.92
N PHE A 89 5.55 -10.87 -10.65
CA PHE A 89 4.51 -10.94 -11.66
C PHE A 89 3.30 -10.10 -11.24
N SER A 90 2.63 -9.47 -12.20
CA SER A 90 1.31 -8.88 -11.97
C SER A 90 0.40 -9.16 -13.15
N PHE A 91 -0.78 -9.71 -12.89
CA PHE A 91 -1.76 -10.09 -13.91
C PHE A 91 -3.19 -10.01 -13.35
N GLN A 92 -4.17 -10.25 -14.21
CA GLN A 92 -5.58 -10.16 -13.83
C GLN A 92 -6.43 -11.16 -14.63
N ASP A 93 -7.57 -11.53 -14.06
CA ASP A 93 -8.64 -12.23 -14.77
C ASP A 93 -9.92 -11.39 -14.74
N SER A 94 -11.09 -11.97 -15.05
CA SER A 94 -12.36 -11.23 -15.03
C SER A 94 -12.79 -10.76 -13.63
N HIS A 95 -12.27 -11.35 -12.55
CA HIS A 95 -12.74 -11.15 -11.17
C HIS A 95 -11.71 -10.48 -10.25
N ALA A 96 -10.42 -10.74 -10.43
CA ALA A 96 -9.37 -10.37 -9.49
C ALA A 96 -8.11 -9.81 -10.18
N LEU A 97 -7.33 -9.08 -9.38
CA LEU A 97 -5.96 -8.66 -9.67
C LEU A 97 -5.01 -9.52 -8.82
N TYR A 98 -3.90 -9.93 -9.42
CA TYR A 98 -2.87 -10.75 -8.81
C TYR A 98 -1.54 -10.00 -8.85
N LEU A 99 -0.89 -9.90 -7.69
CA LEU A 99 0.42 -9.26 -7.50
C LEU A 99 1.33 -10.19 -6.67
#